data_AF-A0A0X8X8N8-F1
#
_entry.id   AF-A0A0X8X8N8-F1
#
_cell.length_a   1.000
_cell.length_b   1.000
_cell.length_c   1.000
_cell.angle_alpha   90.00
_cell.angle_beta   90.00
_cell.angle_gamma   90.00
#
_symmetry.space_group_name_H-M   'P 1'
#
loop_
_entity.id
_entity.type
_entity.pdbx_description
1 polymer ?
#
loop_
_entity_poly.entity_id
_entity_poly.type
_entity_poly.pdbx_seq_one_letter_code
_entity_poly.pdbx_strand_id
1 'polypeptide(L)'
;MIITTLSATGAVISVLLVIIAGTYERKAQRDSLRFEAEVARDVKHWQRGAATLFAISALPSLISRPQPELAEAVYDSLDALAPMFLLLASLCFVASINKVIPAWRRYKAQREQDARRRQIAAQGAPYPEISAAVAQSLSQCLPDMELQTDVRDKLGNHASLLLQSGEENQRYVVYALPRDNLFVNNDSKKGSEGSKNNGLTINHNALLRAANAAKQHDARPILWTPLGPKEQVNGYYAPVDWDPRPYVVEGKDIHLAETVKKFELTARSERRRRESREAARKAKEGDPRYHVPVRTDTSAERGRNNSNRDEWERFNLLAPRHPHIQEVIRRRAHNLCDKCVQNIVPEENSKIVVTDHEHVCKNDASIRIVLEDSPEQVPQNLPDCAQCHYEHPEYYESCVSRLTLVHSGNCPDVHKNAERDAELDRQEKLAELGRSFKG
;
A
#
# COMPACT_ATOMS: atom_id res chain seq x y z
N MET A 1 -25.42 -28.32 -57.85
CA MET A 1 -26.37 -27.97 -56.77
C MET A 1 -25.86 -28.35 -55.37
N ILE A 2 -25.26 -29.53 -55.16
CA ILE A 2 -24.70 -29.92 -53.84
C ILE A 2 -23.40 -29.15 -53.52
N ILE A 3 -22.50 -29.05 -54.50
CA ILE A 3 -21.21 -28.33 -54.36
C ILE A 3 -21.44 -26.85 -54.04
N THR A 4 -22.41 -26.22 -54.69
CA THR A 4 -22.82 -24.83 -54.44
C THR A 4 -23.33 -24.61 -53.03
N THR A 5 -24.20 -25.50 -52.54
CA THR A 5 -24.76 -25.37 -51.19
C THR A 5 -23.68 -25.59 -50.13
N LEU A 6 -22.78 -26.56 -50.32
CA LEU A 6 -21.62 -26.79 -49.44
C LEU A 6 -20.65 -25.60 -49.43
N SER A 7 -20.37 -25.01 -50.60
CA SER A 7 -19.47 -23.87 -50.70
C SER A 7 -20.07 -22.60 -50.08
N ALA A 8 -21.35 -22.31 -50.34
CA ALA A 8 -22.04 -21.17 -49.77
C ALA A 8 -22.16 -21.29 -48.24
N THR A 9 -22.52 -22.47 -47.72
CA THR A 9 -22.58 -22.70 -46.26
C THR A 9 -21.19 -22.62 -45.62
N GLY A 10 -20.16 -23.20 -46.24
CA GLY A 10 -18.76 -23.09 -45.78
C GLY A 10 -18.26 -21.64 -45.73
N ALA A 11 -18.60 -20.82 -46.73
CA ALA A 11 -18.27 -19.40 -46.76
C ALA A 11 -18.95 -18.62 -45.62
N VAL A 12 -20.26 -18.82 -45.41
CA VAL A 12 -21.01 -18.14 -44.35
C VAL A 12 -20.48 -18.51 -42.97
N ILE A 13 -20.21 -19.80 -42.71
CA ILE A 13 -19.64 -20.26 -41.44
C ILE A 13 -18.25 -19.66 -41.22
N SER A 14 -17.41 -19.61 -42.27
CA SER A 14 -16.08 -19.02 -42.19
C SER A 14 -16.13 -17.52 -41.84
N VAL A 15 -17.05 -16.76 -42.45
CA VAL A 15 -17.24 -15.33 -42.15
C VAL A 15 -17.73 -15.11 -40.72
N LEU A 16 -18.69 -15.90 -40.24
CA LEU A 16 -19.18 -15.84 -38.86
C LEU A 16 -18.05 -16.08 -37.85
N LEU A 17 -17.19 -17.06 -38.12
CA LEU A 17 -16.05 -17.33 -37.25
C LEU A 17 -15.01 -16.21 -37.27
N VAL A 18 -14.79 -15.52 -38.39
CA VAL A 18 -13.92 -14.33 -38.45
C VAL A 18 -14.46 -13.21 -37.57
N ILE A 19 -15.78 -12.99 -37.56
CA ILE A 19 -16.43 -12.00 -36.70
C ILE A 19 -16.22 -12.37 -35.23
N ILE A 20 -16.46 -13.64 -34.86
CA ILE A 20 -16.25 -14.14 -33.49
C ILE A 20 -14.78 -13.97 -33.08
N ALA A 21 -13.83 -14.39 -33.92
CA ALA A 21 -12.40 -14.22 -33.66
C ALA A 21 -12.01 -12.73 -33.51
N GLY A 22 -12.60 -11.83 -34.32
CA GLY A 22 -12.36 -10.40 -34.23
C GLY A 22 -12.90 -9.76 -32.95
N THR A 23 -14.07 -10.19 -32.48
CA THR A 23 -14.60 -9.74 -31.17
C THR A 23 -13.76 -10.25 -30.01
N TYR A 24 -13.26 -11.47 -30.11
CA TYR A 24 -12.34 -12.07 -29.13
C TYR A 24 -10.99 -11.32 -29.09
N GLU A 25 -10.40 -11.01 -30.25
CA GLU A 25 -9.15 -10.25 -30.37
C GLU A 25 -9.24 -8.89 -29.68
N ARG A 26 -10.31 -8.12 -29.95
CA ARG A 26 -10.52 -6.80 -29.31
C ARG A 26 -10.66 -6.91 -27.79
N LYS A 27 -11.29 -7.99 -27.32
CA LYS A 27 -11.47 -8.23 -25.88
C LYS A 27 -10.16 -8.66 -25.21
N ALA A 28 -9.42 -9.58 -25.82
CA ALA A 28 -8.11 -10.02 -25.33
C ALA A 28 -7.08 -8.87 -25.31
N GLN A 29 -7.12 -7.96 -26.30
CA GLN A 29 -6.31 -6.75 -26.30
C GLN A 29 -6.65 -5.80 -25.15
N ARG A 30 -7.94 -5.68 -24.80
CA ARG A 30 -8.39 -4.87 -23.66
C ARG A 30 -7.97 -5.49 -22.31
N ASP A 31 -8.02 -6.81 -22.20
CA ASP A 31 -7.72 -7.54 -20.96
C ASP A 31 -6.22 -7.85 -20.78
N SER A 32 -5.33 -7.28 -21.62
CA SER A 32 -3.86 -7.44 -21.58
C SER A 32 -3.33 -8.87 -21.77
N LEU A 33 -4.16 -9.80 -22.25
CA LEU A 33 -3.81 -11.20 -22.50
C LEU A 33 -3.08 -11.35 -23.84
N ARG A 34 -1.79 -10.97 -23.88
CA ARG A 34 -0.97 -10.99 -25.13
C ARG A 34 -0.98 -12.33 -25.86
N PHE A 35 -0.89 -13.44 -25.11
CA PHE A 35 -0.89 -14.80 -25.66
C PHE A 35 -2.20 -15.14 -26.39
N GLU A 36 -3.34 -14.68 -25.88
CA GLU A 36 -4.64 -14.93 -26.49
C GLU A 36 -4.86 -14.09 -27.76
N ALA A 37 -4.26 -12.90 -27.82
CA ALA A 37 -4.29 -12.04 -29.00
C ALA A 37 -3.50 -12.62 -30.19
N GLU A 38 -2.45 -13.41 -29.93
CA GLU A 38 -1.70 -14.12 -30.99
C GLU A 38 -2.52 -15.26 -31.58
N VAL A 39 -3.13 -16.09 -30.71
CA VAL A 39 -4.01 -17.17 -31.17
C VAL A 39 -5.19 -16.63 -31.98
N ALA A 40 -5.78 -15.51 -31.56
CA ALA A 40 -6.86 -14.86 -32.29
C ALA A 40 -6.44 -14.38 -33.70
N ARG A 41 -5.22 -13.81 -33.82
CA ARG A 41 -4.65 -13.39 -35.10
C ARG A 41 -4.39 -14.57 -36.03
N ASP A 42 -3.82 -15.65 -35.51
CA ASP A 42 -3.59 -16.89 -36.25
C ASP A 42 -4.89 -17.47 -36.80
N VAL A 43 -5.90 -17.59 -35.95
CA VAL A 43 -7.23 -18.10 -36.32
C VAL A 43 -7.86 -17.28 -37.43
N LYS A 44 -7.77 -15.94 -37.33
CA LYS A 44 -8.27 -15.02 -38.35
C LYS A 44 -7.54 -15.17 -39.69
N HIS A 45 -6.23 -15.44 -39.68
CA HIS A 45 -5.46 -15.69 -40.90
C HIS A 45 -5.92 -16.97 -41.60
N TRP A 46 -6.03 -18.08 -40.86
CA TRP A 46 -6.53 -19.36 -41.39
C TRP A 46 -7.97 -19.28 -41.91
N GLN A 47 -8.83 -18.54 -41.23
CA GLN A 47 -10.23 -18.37 -41.64
C GLN A 47 -10.39 -17.47 -42.86
N ARG A 48 -9.56 -16.42 -43.01
CA ARG A 48 -9.52 -15.62 -44.24
C ARG A 48 -9.11 -16.50 -45.42
N GLY A 49 -8.07 -17.32 -45.25
CA GLY A 49 -7.65 -18.30 -46.24
C GLY A 49 -8.78 -19.27 -46.62
N ALA A 50 -9.46 -19.85 -45.63
CA ALA A 50 -10.60 -20.73 -45.86
C ALA A 50 -11.75 -20.02 -46.62
N ALA A 51 -12.12 -18.80 -46.20
CA ALA A 51 -13.19 -18.03 -46.86
C ALA A 51 -12.86 -17.69 -48.32
N THR A 52 -11.60 -17.31 -48.60
CA THR A 52 -11.14 -17.06 -49.98
C THR A 52 -11.22 -18.32 -50.83
N LEU A 53 -10.79 -19.47 -50.30
CA LEU A 53 -10.84 -20.75 -51.01
C LEU A 53 -12.28 -21.23 -51.26
N PHE A 54 -13.18 -21.05 -50.28
CA PHE A 54 -14.62 -21.30 -50.47
C PHE A 54 -15.19 -20.40 -51.56
N ALA A 55 -14.90 -19.08 -51.52
CA ALA A 55 -15.37 -18.14 -52.54
C ALA A 55 -14.89 -18.54 -53.94
N ILE A 56 -13.62 -18.91 -54.11
CA ILE A 56 -13.07 -19.39 -55.38
C ILE A 56 -13.81 -20.65 -55.87
N SER A 57 -14.05 -21.61 -54.97
CA SER A 57 -14.78 -22.84 -55.33
C SER A 57 -16.25 -22.62 -55.74
N ALA A 58 -16.85 -21.49 -55.34
CA ALA A 58 -18.23 -21.12 -55.71
C ALA A 58 -18.29 -20.35 -57.05
N LEU A 59 -17.18 -19.86 -57.58
CA LEU A 59 -17.17 -19.05 -58.82
C LEU A 59 -17.79 -19.77 -60.01
N PRO A 60 -17.51 -21.06 -60.32
CA PRO A 60 -18.09 -21.74 -61.48
C PRO A 60 -19.63 -21.75 -61.47
N SER A 61 -20.20 -21.73 -60.27
CA SER A 61 -21.65 -21.75 -60.08
C SER A 61 -22.33 -20.38 -59.99
N LEU A 62 -21.59 -19.33 -59.67
CA LEU A 62 -22.09 -17.96 -59.64
C LEU A 62 -22.04 -17.31 -61.02
N ILE A 63 -21.12 -17.77 -61.86
CA ILE A 63 -21.04 -17.38 -63.28
C ILE A 63 -22.05 -18.25 -64.04
N SER A 64 -23.29 -17.75 -64.18
CA SER A 64 -24.23 -18.30 -65.17
C SER A 64 -23.56 -18.32 -66.54
N ARG A 65 -23.61 -19.46 -67.25
CA ARG A 65 -22.92 -19.79 -68.52
C ARG A 65 -22.36 -18.59 -69.27
N PRO A 66 -21.06 -18.61 -69.64
CA PRO A 66 -20.33 -17.42 -70.03
C PRO A 66 -21.03 -16.67 -71.16
N GLN A 67 -21.17 -15.36 -70.99
CA GLN A 67 -21.22 -14.44 -72.11
C GLN A 67 -20.01 -14.71 -73.02
N PRO A 68 -20.11 -14.50 -74.35
CA PRO A 68 -19.15 -15.01 -75.36
C PRO A 68 -17.69 -14.57 -75.21
N GLU A 69 -17.35 -13.75 -74.21
CA GLU A 69 -16.03 -13.17 -73.98
C GLU A 69 -15.14 -13.97 -73.00
N LEU A 70 -15.71 -14.88 -72.20
CA LEU A 70 -14.89 -15.74 -71.32
C LEU A 70 -14.56 -17.05 -72.04
N ALA A 71 -13.26 -17.34 -72.25
CA ALA A 71 -12.83 -18.56 -72.89
C ALA A 71 -13.31 -19.80 -72.12
N GLU A 72 -14.06 -20.68 -72.79
CA GLU A 72 -14.61 -21.94 -72.26
C GLU A 72 -13.58 -22.77 -71.48
N ALA A 73 -12.33 -22.78 -71.97
CA ALA A 73 -11.19 -23.43 -71.31
C ALA A 73 -10.90 -22.95 -69.88
N VAL A 74 -11.17 -21.67 -69.56
CA VAL A 74 -11.00 -21.11 -68.22
C VAL A 74 -12.09 -21.61 -67.28
N TYR A 75 -13.33 -21.72 -67.78
CA TYR A 75 -14.45 -22.25 -66.99
C TYR A 75 -14.25 -23.72 -66.65
N ASP A 76 -13.87 -24.53 -67.64
CA ASP A 76 -13.61 -25.97 -67.45
C ASP A 76 -12.45 -26.22 -66.47
N SER A 77 -11.39 -25.39 -66.54
CA SER A 77 -10.28 -25.45 -65.61
C SER A 77 -10.70 -25.11 -64.17
N LEU A 78 -11.57 -24.11 -63.99
CA LEU A 78 -12.08 -23.72 -62.68
C LEU A 78 -13.03 -24.76 -62.10
N ASP A 79 -13.89 -25.36 -62.92
CA ASP A 79 -14.82 -26.42 -62.48
C ASP A 79 -14.05 -27.69 -62.07
N ALA A 80 -13.02 -28.07 -62.85
CA ALA A 80 -12.15 -29.20 -62.52
C ALA A 80 -11.34 -28.99 -61.23
N LEU A 81 -10.95 -27.75 -60.91
CA LEU A 81 -10.19 -27.41 -59.71
C LEU A 81 -11.07 -27.12 -58.48
N ALA A 82 -12.38 -26.90 -58.65
CA ALA A 82 -13.29 -26.58 -57.55
C ALA A 82 -13.27 -27.59 -56.38
N PRO A 83 -13.20 -28.93 -56.60
CA PRO A 83 -13.06 -29.90 -55.52
C PRO A 83 -11.76 -29.75 -54.72
N MET A 84 -10.65 -29.38 -55.39
CA MET A 84 -9.35 -29.16 -54.73
C MET A 84 -9.40 -27.93 -53.83
N PHE A 85 -10.01 -26.83 -54.31
CA PHE A 85 -10.22 -25.63 -53.50
C PHE A 85 -11.12 -25.89 -52.29
N LEU A 86 -12.17 -26.71 -52.44
CA LEU A 86 -13.03 -27.11 -51.32
C LEU A 86 -12.28 -27.94 -50.27
N LEU A 87 -11.42 -28.86 -50.70
CA LEU A 87 -10.61 -29.67 -49.79
C LEU A 87 -9.61 -28.80 -49.02
N LEU A 88 -8.90 -27.90 -49.72
CA LEU A 88 -7.99 -26.94 -49.09
C LEU A 88 -8.73 -25.99 -48.12
N ALA A 89 -9.91 -25.49 -48.51
CA ALA A 89 -10.74 -24.66 -47.65
C ALA A 89 -11.14 -25.41 -46.36
N SER A 90 -11.52 -26.69 -46.50
CA SER A 90 -11.87 -27.56 -45.38
C SER A 90 -10.68 -27.83 -44.45
N LEU A 91 -9.48 -28.05 -44.99
CA LEU A 91 -8.26 -28.22 -44.19
C LEU A 91 -7.92 -26.94 -43.41
N CYS A 92 -7.96 -25.77 -44.05
CA CYS A 92 -7.76 -24.48 -43.38
C CYS A 92 -8.79 -24.25 -42.27
N PHE A 93 -10.04 -24.61 -42.53
CA PHE A 93 -11.13 -24.52 -41.56
C PHE A 93 -10.88 -25.42 -40.34
N VAL A 94 -10.55 -26.70 -40.56
CA VAL A 94 -10.23 -27.66 -39.48
C VAL A 94 -9.01 -27.20 -38.67
N ALA A 95 -7.96 -26.70 -39.33
CA ALA A 95 -6.78 -26.14 -38.66
C ALA A 95 -7.15 -24.96 -37.75
N SER A 96 -8.05 -24.09 -38.19
CA SER A 96 -8.54 -22.96 -37.38
C SER A 96 -9.31 -23.45 -36.15
N ILE A 97 -10.18 -24.45 -36.30
CA ILE A 97 -10.97 -25.03 -35.20
C ILE A 97 -10.05 -25.69 -34.16
N ASN A 98 -9.05 -26.45 -34.60
CA ASN A 98 -8.08 -27.10 -33.73
C ASN A 98 -7.28 -26.11 -32.88
N LYS A 99 -7.10 -24.86 -33.33
CA LYS A 99 -6.49 -23.78 -32.54
C LYS A 99 -7.48 -23.07 -31.61
N VAL A 100 -8.72 -22.82 -32.09
CA VAL A 100 -9.75 -22.09 -31.31
C VAL A 100 -10.23 -22.90 -30.11
N ILE A 101 -10.55 -24.19 -30.28
CA ILE A 101 -11.18 -24.98 -29.21
C ILE A 101 -10.32 -25.03 -27.95
N PRO A 102 -9.01 -25.35 -28.00
CA PRO A 102 -8.17 -25.38 -26.80
C PRO A 102 -7.98 -24.00 -26.16
N ALA A 103 -7.89 -22.93 -26.96
CA ALA A 103 -7.79 -21.56 -26.45
C ALA A 103 -9.07 -21.15 -25.73
N TRP A 104 -10.24 -21.42 -26.33
CA TRP A 104 -11.53 -21.15 -25.72
C TRP A 104 -11.76 -21.96 -24.44
N ARG A 105 -11.34 -23.23 -24.40
CA ARG A 105 -11.39 -24.04 -23.16
C ARG A 105 -10.52 -23.45 -22.05
N ARG A 106 -9.30 -23.01 -22.35
CA ARG A 106 -8.42 -22.34 -21.38
C ARG A 106 -9.03 -21.03 -20.88
N TYR A 107 -9.54 -20.21 -21.78
CA TYR A 107 -10.24 -18.97 -21.43
C TYR A 107 -11.46 -19.22 -20.53
N LYS A 108 -12.29 -20.21 -20.89
CA LYS A 108 -13.47 -20.58 -20.09
C LYS A 108 -13.06 -21.07 -18.69
N ALA A 109 -12.05 -21.93 -18.61
CA ALA A 109 -11.53 -22.43 -17.33
C ALA A 109 -10.98 -21.29 -16.46
N GLN A 110 -10.21 -20.38 -17.05
CA GLN A 110 -9.69 -19.20 -16.34
C GLN A 110 -10.83 -18.30 -15.85
N ARG A 111 -11.85 -18.05 -16.68
CA ARG A 111 -13.02 -17.26 -16.26
C ARG A 111 -13.82 -17.91 -15.15
N GLU A 112 -14.01 -19.23 -15.20
CA GLU A 112 -14.68 -19.98 -14.14
C GLU A 112 -13.86 -19.91 -12.84
N GLN A 113 -12.54 -20.02 -12.93
CA GLN A 113 -11.65 -19.87 -11.78
C GLN A 113 -11.70 -18.45 -11.19
N ASP A 114 -11.69 -17.42 -12.04
CA ASP A 114 -11.80 -16.02 -11.60
C ASP A 114 -13.19 -15.71 -11.02
N ALA A 115 -14.26 -16.25 -11.62
CA ALA A 115 -15.61 -16.12 -11.08
C ALA A 115 -15.74 -16.80 -9.71
N ARG A 116 -15.18 -18.01 -9.55
CA ARG A 116 -15.10 -18.70 -8.25
C ARG A 116 -14.29 -17.88 -7.25
N ARG A 117 -13.13 -17.34 -7.64
CA ARG A 117 -12.30 -16.48 -6.79
C ARG A 117 -13.05 -15.23 -6.32
N ARG A 118 -13.82 -14.59 -7.21
CA ARG A 118 -14.68 -13.44 -6.87
C ARG A 118 -15.84 -13.82 -5.96
N GLN A 119 -16.45 -14.98 -6.18
CA GLN A 119 -17.51 -15.49 -5.31
C GLN A 119 -17.00 -15.80 -3.90
N ILE A 120 -15.82 -16.43 -3.81
CA ILE A 120 -15.08 -16.67 -2.55
C ILE A 120 -14.72 -15.33 -1.88
N ALA A 121 -14.23 -14.35 -2.64
CA ALA A 121 -13.92 -13.00 -2.15
C ALA A 121 -15.16 -12.28 -1.59
N ALA A 122 -16.30 -12.41 -2.30
CA ALA A 122 -17.57 -11.83 -1.93
C ALA A 122 -18.11 -12.46 -0.64
N GLN A 123 -17.91 -13.78 -0.48
CA GLN A 123 -18.21 -14.52 0.74
C GLN A 123 -17.21 -14.25 1.87
N GLY A 124 -16.11 -13.53 1.61
CA GLY A 124 -15.08 -13.24 2.60
C GLY A 124 -14.27 -14.46 3.02
N ALA A 125 -14.29 -15.53 2.23
CA ALA A 125 -13.50 -16.72 2.49
C ALA A 125 -12.01 -16.45 2.25
N PRO A 126 -11.12 -17.14 2.99
CA PRO A 126 -9.67 -16.95 2.87
C PRO A 126 -9.13 -17.31 1.50
N TYR A 127 -7.89 -16.88 1.28
CA TYR A 127 -7.02 -17.38 0.22
C TYR A 127 -5.96 -18.28 0.85
N PRO A 128 -6.20 -19.59 1.03
CA PRO A 128 -5.31 -20.47 1.80
C PRO A 128 -3.89 -20.51 1.24
N GLU A 129 -3.76 -20.48 -0.09
CA GLU A 129 -2.47 -20.42 -0.77
C GLU A 129 -1.66 -19.17 -0.39
N ILE A 130 -2.33 -18.02 -0.29
CA ILE A 130 -1.70 -16.75 0.11
C ILE A 130 -1.42 -16.76 1.61
N SER A 131 -2.38 -17.17 2.44
CA SER A 131 -2.21 -17.29 3.89
C SER A 131 -1.00 -18.17 4.22
N ALA A 132 -0.88 -19.35 3.60
CA ALA A 132 0.21 -20.29 3.85
C ALA A 132 1.58 -19.74 3.41
N ALA A 133 1.65 -19.11 2.23
CA ALA A 133 2.90 -18.51 1.75
C ALA A 133 3.38 -17.37 2.67
N VAL A 134 2.45 -16.51 3.11
CA VAL A 134 2.75 -15.41 4.04
C VAL A 134 3.13 -15.96 5.41
N ALA A 135 2.42 -16.98 5.92
CA ALA A 135 2.73 -17.61 7.19
C ALA A 135 4.17 -18.12 7.25
N GLN A 136 4.61 -18.81 6.20
CA GLN A 136 5.99 -19.31 6.11
C GLN A 136 7.01 -18.17 6.17
N SER A 137 6.80 -17.10 5.40
CA SER A 137 7.72 -15.96 5.40
C SER A 137 7.74 -15.20 6.73
N LEU A 138 6.56 -14.98 7.35
CA LEU A 138 6.47 -14.33 8.65
C LEU A 138 7.13 -15.15 9.75
N SER A 139 7.01 -16.48 9.73
CA SER A 139 7.69 -17.35 10.70
C SER A 139 9.21 -17.24 10.64
N GLN A 140 9.78 -16.90 9.48
CA GLN A 140 11.21 -16.64 9.30
C GLN A 140 11.58 -15.22 9.72
N CYS A 141 10.75 -14.22 9.40
CA CYS A 141 11.03 -12.81 9.67
C CYS A 141 10.74 -12.38 11.13
N LEU A 142 9.84 -13.11 11.81
CA LEU A 142 9.31 -12.86 13.15
C LEU A 142 9.35 -14.14 14.00
N PRO A 143 10.54 -14.69 14.31
CA PRO A 143 10.65 -15.97 15.02
C PRO A 143 10.08 -15.93 16.44
N ASP A 144 10.00 -14.74 17.05
CA ASP A 144 9.52 -14.55 18.42
C ASP A 144 7.99 -14.41 18.53
N MET A 145 7.26 -14.52 17.42
CA MET A 145 5.80 -14.43 17.40
C MET A 145 5.14 -15.80 17.22
N GLU A 146 4.11 -16.05 18.03
CA GLU A 146 3.21 -17.19 17.80
C GLU A 146 2.31 -16.89 16.61
N LEU A 147 2.31 -17.79 15.62
CA LEU A 147 1.56 -17.63 14.37
C LEU A 147 0.51 -18.73 14.24
N GLN A 148 -0.74 -18.32 14.03
CA GLN A 148 -1.85 -19.22 13.70
C GLN A 148 -2.40 -18.86 12.31
N THR A 149 -2.68 -19.88 11.50
CA THR A 149 -3.25 -19.74 10.14
C THR A 149 -4.73 -20.07 10.13
N ASP A 150 -5.47 -19.41 9.26
CA ASP A 150 -6.89 -19.70 8.97
C ASP A 150 -7.79 -19.77 10.21
N VAL A 151 -7.64 -18.76 11.08
CA VAL A 151 -8.39 -18.65 12.33
C VAL A 151 -9.82 -18.22 12.05
N ARG A 152 -10.78 -18.98 12.60
CA ARG A 152 -12.22 -18.69 12.52
C ARG A 152 -12.74 -18.30 13.89
N ASP A 153 -13.58 -17.28 13.91
CA ASP A 153 -14.33 -16.91 15.10
C ASP A 153 -15.60 -17.79 15.27
N LYS A 154 -16.43 -17.42 16.26
CA LYS A 154 -17.73 -18.05 16.50
C LYS A 154 -18.84 -17.58 15.53
N LEU A 155 -18.67 -16.45 14.84
CA LEU A 155 -19.67 -15.88 13.91
C LEU A 155 -19.38 -16.23 12.44
N GLY A 156 -18.35 -17.03 12.17
CA GLY A 156 -17.89 -17.39 10.82
C GLY A 156 -17.00 -16.33 10.14
N ASN A 157 -16.64 -15.23 10.81
CA ASN A 157 -15.58 -14.33 10.35
C ASN A 157 -14.22 -15.03 10.37
N HIS A 158 -13.41 -14.67 9.38
CA HIS A 158 -12.16 -15.34 9.10
C HIS A 158 -10.98 -14.37 9.19
N ALA A 159 -9.94 -14.75 9.93
CA ALA A 159 -8.63 -14.12 9.91
C ALA A 159 -7.65 -15.00 9.13
N SER A 160 -6.95 -14.44 8.14
CA SER A 160 -5.94 -15.21 7.39
C SER A 160 -4.82 -15.68 8.31
N LEU A 161 -4.34 -14.77 9.16
CA LEU A 161 -3.30 -15.04 10.15
C LEU A 161 -3.62 -14.31 11.45
N LEU A 162 -3.33 -14.95 12.57
CA LEU A 162 -3.26 -14.34 13.89
C LEU A 162 -1.82 -14.43 14.37
N LEU A 163 -1.22 -13.27 14.66
CA LEU A 163 0.11 -13.15 15.22
C LEU A 163 -0.02 -12.71 16.68
N GLN A 164 0.70 -13.35 17.58
CA GLN A 164 0.76 -12.97 18.98
C GLN A 164 2.20 -12.77 19.42
N SER A 165 2.50 -11.56 19.91
CA SER A 165 3.80 -11.23 20.51
C SER A 165 3.88 -11.83 21.90
N GLY A 166 4.93 -12.63 22.16
CA GLY A 166 5.19 -13.17 23.49
C GLY A 166 5.65 -12.12 24.50
N GLU A 167 6.32 -11.04 24.05
CA GLU A 167 6.89 -10.04 24.95
C GLU A 167 5.91 -8.92 25.31
N GLU A 168 5.17 -8.40 24.33
CA GLU A 168 4.31 -7.23 24.51
C GLU A 168 2.82 -7.58 24.70
N ASN A 169 2.46 -8.88 24.68
CA ASN A 169 1.08 -9.37 24.69
C ASN A 169 0.19 -8.72 23.61
N GLN A 170 0.79 -8.20 22.54
CA GLN A 170 0.06 -7.63 21.42
C GLN A 170 -0.40 -8.73 20.49
N ARG A 171 -1.59 -8.55 19.91
CA ARG A 171 -2.15 -9.43 18.90
C ARG A 171 -2.36 -8.65 17.61
N TYR A 172 -2.06 -9.31 16.49
CA TYR A 172 -2.31 -8.76 15.16
C TYR A 172 -3.14 -9.75 14.36
N VAL A 173 -4.22 -9.27 13.76
CA VAL A 173 -4.99 -10.04 12.79
C VAL A 173 -4.61 -9.55 11.41
N VAL A 174 -4.00 -10.43 10.63
CA VAL A 174 -3.69 -10.16 9.23
C VAL A 174 -4.80 -10.75 8.38
N TYR A 175 -5.41 -9.92 7.54
CA TYR A 175 -6.32 -10.32 6.50
C TYR A 175 -5.59 -10.19 5.15
N ALA A 176 -5.18 -11.32 4.59
CA ALA A 176 -4.39 -11.40 3.37
C ALA A 176 -5.29 -11.64 2.15
N LEU A 177 -5.15 -10.81 1.11
CA LEU A 177 -5.95 -10.94 -0.10
C LEU A 177 -5.19 -10.55 -1.37
N PRO A 178 -5.58 -11.09 -2.54
CA PRO A 178 -5.11 -10.61 -3.83
C PRO A 178 -5.41 -9.13 -4.04
N ARG A 179 -4.53 -8.44 -4.78
CA ARG A 179 -4.65 -7.01 -5.09
C ARG A 179 -5.99 -6.66 -5.72
N ASP A 180 -6.46 -7.49 -6.64
CA ASP A 180 -7.73 -7.31 -7.36
C ASP A 180 -8.97 -7.32 -6.44
N ASN A 181 -8.83 -7.82 -5.22
CA ASN A 181 -9.89 -7.83 -4.22
C ASN A 181 -9.74 -6.73 -3.18
N LEU A 182 -8.56 -6.10 -3.10
CA LEU A 182 -8.31 -4.96 -2.22
C LEU A 182 -8.93 -3.71 -2.81
N PHE A 183 -8.88 -3.57 -4.12
CA PHE A 183 -9.43 -2.42 -4.81
C PHE A 183 -10.66 -2.81 -5.63
N VAL A 184 -11.68 -1.96 -5.59
CA VAL A 184 -12.87 -2.09 -6.45
C VAL A 184 -12.81 -0.95 -7.47
N ASN A 185 -12.94 -1.29 -8.74
CA ASN A 185 -13.17 -0.30 -9.80
C ASN A 185 -14.56 0.30 -9.62
N ASN A 186 -14.61 1.57 -9.22
CA ASN A 186 -15.85 2.35 -9.24
C ASN A 186 -16.17 2.84 -10.66
N ASP A 187 -16.29 1.92 -11.62
CA ASP A 187 -16.69 2.25 -12.99
C ASP A 187 -18.12 2.82 -13.07
N SER A 188 -18.90 2.70 -11.99
CA SER A 188 -20.27 3.24 -11.88
C SER A 188 -20.37 4.72 -11.52
N LYS A 189 -19.27 5.39 -11.15
CA LYS A 189 -19.24 6.85 -10.91
C LYS A 189 -18.53 7.60 -12.05
N LYS A 190 -18.97 7.36 -13.29
CA LYS A 190 -18.68 8.27 -14.41
C LYS A 190 -19.50 9.55 -14.25
N GLY A 191 -19.00 10.55 -13.53
CA GLY A 191 -19.76 11.79 -13.37
C GLY A 191 -19.07 13.01 -12.78
N SER A 192 -17.83 12.95 -12.29
CA SER A 192 -17.16 14.15 -11.79
C SER A 192 -15.72 14.21 -12.26
N GLU A 193 -15.47 15.15 -13.17
CA GLU A 193 -14.19 15.49 -13.78
C GLU A 193 -13.13 15.83 -12.74
N GLY A 194 -11.91 15.32 -12.91
CA GLY A 194 -10.71 15.96 -12.35
C GLY A 194 -9.75 15.11 -11.50
N SER A 195 -10.11 13.91 -11.04
CA SER A 195 -9.16 13.12 -10.23
C SER A 195 -8.32 12.16 -11.07
N LYS A 196 -7.03 12.48 -11.24
CA LYS A 196 -6.02 11.65 -11.92
C LYS A 196 -5.53 10.44 -11.09
N ASN A 197 -6.18 10.13 -9.98
CA ASN A 197 -5.96 8.86 -9.29
C ASN A 197 -6.87 7.83 -9.96
N ASN A 198 -6.34 6.65 -10.31
CA ASN A 198 -6.96 5.59 -11.11
C ASN A 198 -8.29 4.99 -10.57
N GLY A 199 -9.20 5.75 -9.94
CA GLY A 199 -10.56 5.34 -9.57
C GLY A 199 -10.68 4.16 -8.61
N LEU A 200 -9.56 3.56 -8.22
CA LEU A 200 -9.47 2.40 -7.35
C LEU A 200 -9.74 2.86 -5.91
N THR A 201 -10.89 2.46 -5.38
CA THR A 201 -11.20 2.62 -3.96
C THR A 201 -11.00 1.32 -3.24
N ILE A 202 -10.54 1.38 -1.99
CA ILE A 202 -10.36 0.20 -1.15
C ILE A 202 -11.73 -0.46 -0.94
N ASN A 203 -11.76 -1.77 -1.06
CA ASN A 203 -12.92 -2.60 -0.85
C ASN A 203 -13.39 -2.48 0.60
N HIS A 204 -14.49 -1.74 0.79
CA HIS A 204 -15.07 -1.49 2.10
C HIS A 204 -15.38 -2.78 2.86
N ASN A 205 -15.82 -3.83 2.17
CA ASN A 205 -16.13 -5.12 2.78
C ASN A 205 -14.86 -5.83 3.28
N ALA A 206 -13.73 -5.68 2.59
CA ALA A 206 -12.46 -6.24 3.05
C ALA A 206 -11.98 -5.55 4.33
N LEU A 207 -12.09 -4.21 4.39
CA LEU A 207 -11.80 -3.45 5.59
C LEU A 207 -12.70 -3.88 6.76
N LEU A 208 -14.02 -3.99 6.51
CA LEU A 208 -14.99 -4.32 7.55
C LEU A 208 -14.71 -5.70 8.15
N ARG A 209 -14.38 -6.67 7.31
CA ARG A 209 -13.99 -8.02 7.75
C ARG A 209 -12.72 -8.00 8.58
N ALA A 210 -11.69 -7.27 8.15
CA ALA A 210 -10.45 -7.15 8.91
C ALA A 210 -10.71 -6.53 10.29
N ALA A 211 -11.50 -5.46 10.37
CA ALA A 211 -11.86 -4.81 11.63
C ALA A 211 -12.68 -5.75 12.55
N ASN A 212 -13.68 -6.45 12.00
CA ASN A 212 -14.51 -7.37 12.77
C ASN A 212 -13.72 -8.55 13.33
N ALA A 213 -12.87 -9.18 12.49
CA ALA A 213 -12.01 -10.27 12.94
C ALA A 213 -11.04 -9.78 14.03
N ALA A 214 -10.42 -8.62 13.84
CA ALA A 214 -9.51 -8.03 14.82
C ALA A 214 -10.19 -7.74 16.17
N LYS A 215 -11.41 -7.19 16.15
CA LYS A 215 -12.20 -6.91 17.36
C LYS A 215 -12.48 -8.17 18.18
N GLN A 216 -12.67 -9.31 17.53
CA GLN A 216 -12.98 -10.57 18.22
C GLN A 216 -11.75 -11.22 18.85
N HIS A 217 -10.58 -10.97 18.29
CA HIS A 217 -9.31 -11.47 18.81
C HIS A 217 -8.61 -10.48 19.74
N ASP A 218 -9.24 -9.32 20.02
CA ASP A 218 -8.63 -8.19 20.74
C ASP A 218 -7.26 -7.83 20.13
N ALA A 219 -7.27 -7.68 18.81
CA ALA A 219 -6.08 -7.58 17.99
C ALA A 219 -6.10 -6.34 17.11
N ARG A 220 -4.94 -5.97 16.59
CA ARG A 220 -4.80 -4.87 15.63
C ARG A 220 -5.07 -5.38 14.20
N PRO A 221 -6.01 -4.79 13.45
CA PRO A 221 -6.31 -5.21 12.08
C PRO A 221 -5.24 -4.74 11.10
N ILE A 222 -4.65 -5.69 10.37
CA ILE A 222 -3.76 -5.42 9.24
C ILE A 222 -4.37 -6.04 7.98
N LEU A 223 -4.58 -5.21 6.97
CA LEU A 223 -5.03 -5.64 5.65
C LEU A 223 -3.81 -5.68 4.71
N TRP A 224 -3.44 -6.87 4.24
CA TRP A 224 -2.22 -7.04 3.42
C TRP A 224 -2.54 -7.54 2.02
N THR A 225 -1.80 -7.01 1.04
CA THR A 225 -1.85 -7.49 -0.34
C THR A 225 -0.47 -7.53 -1.00
N PRO A 226 -0.17 -8.56 -1.82
CA PRO A 226 1.09 -8.63 -2.55
C PRO A 226 1.15 -7.57 -3.66
N LEU A 227 2.31 -6.93 -3.82
CA LEU A 227 2.61 -6.02 -4.93
C LEU A 227 3.19 -6.75 -6.15
N GLY A 228 2.93 -6.20 -7.34
CA GLY A 228 3.67 -6.55 -8.55
C GLY A 228 5.13 -6.10 -8.49
N PRO A 229 6.02 -6.66 -9.34
CA PRO A 229 7.47 -6.43 -9.28
C PRO A 229 7.93 -4.99 -9.55
N LYS A 230 7.05 -4.10 -10.03
CA LYS A 230 7.36 -2.70 -10.38
C LYS A 230 6.56 -1.68 -9.57
N GLU A 231 5.82 -2.12 -8.56
CA GLU A 231 4.93 -1.25 -7.79
C GLU A 231 5.61 -0.74 -6.51
N GLN A 232 5.26 0.47 -6.08
CA GLN A 232 5.79 1.07 -4.85
C GLN A 232 5.08 0.52 -3.62
N VAL A 233 5.86 0.28 -2.57
CA VAL A 233 5.37 -0.17 -1.25
C VAL A 233 4.60 0.95 -0.59
N ASN A 234 3.40 0.65 -0.10
CA ASN A 234 2.54 1.61 0.59
C ASN A 234 2.06 1.04 1.92
N GLY A 235 2.07 1.86 2.97
CA GLY A 235 1.54 1.53 4.28
C GLY A 235 0.77 2.70 4.88
N TYR A 236 -0.53 2.54 5.14
CA TYR A 236 -1.37 3.64 5.63
C TYR A 236 -2.60 3.14 6.39
N TYR A 237 -3.15 3.96 7.27
CA TYR A 237 -4.44 3.66 7.91
C TYR A 237 -5.57 3.86 6.92
N ALA A 238 -6.49 2.91 6.87
CA ALA A 238 -7.67 3.00 6.01
C ALA A 238 -8.48 4.27 6.31
N PRO A 239 -9.06 4.96 5.33
CA PRO A 239 -9.81 6.21 5.51
C PRO A 239 -11.22 5.94 6.09
N VAL A 240 -11.28 5.29 7.25
CA VAL A 240 -12.50 4.92 7.98
C VAL A 240 -12.31 5.21 9.46
N ASP A 241 -13.37 5.70 10.12
CA ASP A 241 -13.37 6.06 11.54
C ASP A 241 -13.84 4.88 12.40
N TRP A 242 -13.21 3.73 12.22
CA TRP A 242 -13.55 2.50 12.94
C TRP A 242 -12.58 2.23 14.07
N ASP A 243 -13.06 1.52 15.09
CA ASP A 243 -12.24 1.04 16.20
C ASP A 243 -12.40 -0.49 16.35
N PRO A 244 -11.36 -1.30 16.06
CA PRO A 244 -10.00 -0.88 15.67
C PRO A 244 -9.89 -0.51 14.18
N ARG A 245 -9.08 0.52 13.88
CA ARG A 245 -8.87 1.04 12.51
C ARG A 245 -7.90 0.16 11.71
N PRO A 246 -8.31 -0.42 10.55
CA PRO A 246 -7.41 -1.23 9.73
C PRO A 246 -6.20 -0.46 9.21
N TYR A 247 -5.02 -1.08 9.31
CA TYR A 247 -3.81 -0.61 8.64
C TYR A 247 -3.59 -1.41 7.35
N VAL A 248 -3.49 -0.73 6.22
CA VAL A 248 -3.31 -1.33 4.89
C VAL A 248 -1.83 -1.38 4.57
N VAL A 249 -1.36 -2.56 4.14
CA VAL A 249 0.02 -2.80 3.69
C VAL A 249 -0.03 -3.39 2.28
N GLU A 250 0.51 -2.63 1.33
CA GLU A 250 0.73 -3.08 -0.03
C GLU A 250 2.23 -3.35 -0.18
N GLY A 251 2.62 -4.63 -0.25
CA GLY A 251 4.03 -4.96 -0.34
C GLY A 251 4.32 -6.45 -0.45
N LYS A 252 5.60 -6.78 -0.52
CA LYS A 252 6.08 -8.14 -0.21
C LYS A 252 5.80 -8.47 1.27
N ASP A 253 5.78 -9.76 1.57
CA ASP A 253 5.75 -10.34 2.92
C ASP A 253 6.74 -9.70 3.91
N ILE A 254 7.96 -9.34 3.49
CA ILE A 254 8.93 -8.66 4.35
C ILE A 254 8.41 -7.31 4.89
N HIS A 255 7.65 -6.55 4.10
CA HIS A 255 7.10 -5.26 4.53
C HIS A 255 5.98 -5.42 5.54
N LEU A 256 5.24 -6.54 5.48
CA LEU A 256 4.28 -6.92 6.51
C LEU A 256 5.02 -7.19 7.83
N ALA A 257 6.12 -7.95 7.78
CA ALA A 257 6.95 -8.20 8.96
C ALA A 257 7.54 -6.90 9.55
N GLU A 258 8.07 -6.01 8.71
CA GLU A 258 8.57 -4.69 9.13
C GLU A 258 7.47 -3.83 9.78
N THR A 259 6.25 -3.87 9.22
CA THR A 259 5.10 -3.16 9.79
C THR A 259 4.77 -3.68 11.19
N VAL A 260 4.74 -5.01 11.36
CA VAL A 260 4.50 -5.64 12.67
C VAL A 260 5.61 -5.24 13.66
N LYS A 261 6.89 -5.31 13.27
CA LYS A 261 8.02 -4.86 14.12
C LYS A 261 7.89 -3.39 14.52
N LYS A 262 7.47 -2.52 13.59
CA LYS A 262 7.25 -1.10 13.88
C LYS A 262 6.13 -0.90 14.93
N PHE A 263 5.06 -1.69 14.85
CA PHE A 263 4.00 -1.64 15.85
C PHE A 263 4.46 -2.15 17.22
N GLU A 264 5.24 -3.23 17.26
CA GLU A 264 5.86 -3.73 18.52
C GLU A 264 6.76 -2.67 19.17
N LEU A 265 7.66 -2.06 18.40
CA LEU A 265 8.54 -0.99 18.90
C LEU A 265 7.74 0.21 19.43
N THR A 266 6.65 0.56 18.75
CA THR A 266 5.76 1.65 19.18
C THR A 266 5.05 1.28 20.49
N ALA A 267 4.52 0.05 20.60
CA ALA A 267 3.85 -0.44 21.79
C ALA A 267 4.82 -0.48 23.00
N ARG A 268 6.04 -0.99 22.79
CA ARG A 268 7.12 -1.00 23.79
C ARG A 268 7.46 0.41 24.28
N SER A 269 7.63 1.35 23.35
CA SER A 269 7.92 2.75 23.67
C SER A 269 6.79 3.39 24.48
N GLU A 270 5.54 3.15 24.09
CA GLU A 270 4.37 3.67 24.81
C GLU A 270 4.23 3.05 26.21
N ARG A 271 4.46 1.74 26.35
CA ARG A 271 4.50 1.05 27.63
C ARG A 271 5.54 1.66 28.57
N ARG A 272 6.79 1.83 28.10
CA ARG A 272 7.86 2.48 28.88
C ARG A 272 7.46 3.89 29.32
N ARG A 273 6.79 4.66 28.45
CA ARG A 273 6.26 6.00 28.80
C ARG A 273 5.17 5.92 29.86
N ARG A 274 4.25 4.94 29.78
CA ARG A 274 3.19 4.74 30.79
C ARG A 274 3.78 4.32 32.13
N GLU A 275 4.70 3.35 32.14
CA GLU A 275 5.41 2.90 33.33
C GLU A 275 6.19 4.05 33.98
N SER A 276 6.88 4.87 33.17
CA SER A 276 7.57 6.07 33.65
C SER A 276 6.61 7.10 34.26
N ARG A 277 5.44 7.34 33.64
CA ARG A 277 4.41 8.25 34.18
C ARG A 277 3.77 7.70 35.45
N GLU A 278 3.54 6.40 35.53
CA GLU A 278 2.97 5.76 36.73
C GLU A 278 3.96 5.76 37.89
N ALA A 279 5.23 5.45 37.62
CA ALA A 279 6.31 5.61 38.59
C ALA A 279 6.43 7.07 39.06
N ALA A 280 6.33 8.03 38.13
CA ALA A 280 6.27 9.45 38.43
C ALA A 280 5.11 9.82 39.39
N ARG A 281 3.93 9.23 39.17
CA ARG A 281 2.75 9.43 40.01
C ARG A 281 2.92 8.79 41.39
N LYS A 282 3.34 7.53 41.46
CA LYS A 282 3.53 6.78 42.72
C LYS A 282 4.56 7.41 43.65
N ALA A 283 5.65 7.96 43.09
CA ALA A 283 6.62 8.68 43.90
C ALA A 283 6.09 10.02 44.43
N LYS A 284 5.27 10.73 43.65
CA LYS A 284 4.58 11.95 44.15
C LYS A 284 3.64 11.63 45.30
N GLU A 285 3.05 10.44 45.29
CA GLU A 285 2.21 9.90 46.37
C GLU A 285 3.02 9.40 47.58
N GLY A 286 4.36 9.48 47.52
CA GLY A 286 5.25 9.15 48.63
C GLY A 286 5.57 7.66 48.78
N ASP A 287 5.36 6.82 47.75
CA ASP A 287 5.75 5.41 47.80
C ASP A 287 7.29 5.27 47.82
N PRO A 288 7.90 4.78 48.91
CA PRO A 288 9.35 4.70 49.07
C PRO A 288 10.02 3.71 48.11
N ARG A 289 9.25 2.84 47.44
CA ARG A 289 9.79 1.91 46.42
C ARG A 289 10.04 2.58 45.07
N TYR A 290 9.44 3.74 44.84
CA TYR A 290 9.60 4.50 43.61
C TYR A 290 10.31 5.81 43.97
N HIS A 291 11.65 5.76 44.02
CA HIS A 291 12.43 6.99 43.98
C HIS A 291 12.33 7.56 42.57
N VAL A 292 11.35 8.44 42.35
CA VAL A 292 11.49 9.41 41.27
C VAL A 292 12.60 10.34 41.73
N PRO A 293 13.68 10.49 40.95
CA PRO A 293 14.62 11.56 41.21
C PRO A 293 13.78 12.83 41.21
N VAL A 294 13.58 13.40 42.39
CA VAL A 294 12.83 14.63 42.53
C VAL A 294 13.58 15.61 41.64
N ARG A 295 12.89 16.13 40.62
CA ARG A 295 13.32 17.34 39.90
C ARG A 295 13.18 18.51 40.88
N THR A 296 13.94 18.48 41.98
CA THR A 296 14.22 19.62 42.84
C THR A 296 15.15 20.52 42.05
N ASP A 297 14.62 21.67 41.71
CA ASP A 297 15.30 22.84 41.18
C ASP A 297 16.07 22.62 39.87
N THR A 298 15.92 23.59 38.98
CA THR A 298 16.14 23.48 37.54
C THR A 298 17.32 22.57 37.15
N SER A 299 17.12 21.69 36.17
CA SER A 299 18.22 20.94 35.53
C SER A 299 19.36 21.87 35.05
N ALA A 300 19.06 23.16 34.87
CA ALA A 300 20.01 24.25 34.65
C ALA A 300 20.96 24.55 35.83
N GLU A 301 20.54 24.35 37.09
CA GLU A 301 21.38 24.51 38.28
C GLU A 301 22.21 23.26 38.61
N ARG A 302 21.67 22.07 38.35
CA ARG A 302 22.41 20.80 38.58
C ARG A 302 23.57 20.61 37.60
N GLY A 303 23.40 21.01 36.33
CA GLY A 303 24.49 21.03 35.34
C GLY A 303 25.59 22.07 35.65
N ARG A 304 25.27 23.14 36.40
CA ARG A 304 26.26 24.15 36.82
C ARG A 304 27.17 23.70 37.95
N ASN A 305 26.72 22.74 38.78
CA ASN A 305 27.37 22.40 40.04
C ASN A 305 28.20 21.10 40.01
N ASN A 306 28.14 20.30 38.94
CA ASN A 306 28.93 19.07 38.80
C ASN A 306 30.01 19.21 37.72
N SER A 307 31.10 18.47 37.90
CA SER A 307 32.40 18.47 37.20
C SER A 307 32.42 18.26 35.67
N ASN A 308 31.30 18.44 34.96
CA ASN A 308 31.18 18.24 33.51
C ASN A 308 30.47 19.39 32.77
N ARG A 309 30.53 20.59 33.35
CA ARG A 309 29.94 21.80 32.76
C ARG A 309 30.43 22.07 31.33
N ASP A 310 31.73 21.89 31.07
CA ASP A 310 32.31 22.14 29.75
C ASP A 310 31.82 21.14 28.69
N GLU A 311 31.66 19.86 29.05
CA GLU A 311 31.12 18.84 28.16
C GLU A 311 29.63 19.07 27.87
N TRP A 312 28.88 19.50 28.88
CA TRP A 312 27.48 19.86 28.71
C TRP A 312 27.32 21.13 27.87
N GLU A 313 28.10 22.18 28.11
CA GLU A 313 28.07 23.42 27.32
C GLU A 313 28.41 23.10 25.86
N ARG A 314 29.41 22.24 25.61
CA ARG A 314 29.71 21.73 24.27
C ARG A 314 28.52 20.97 23.68
N PHE A 315 27.92 20.02 24.39
CA PHE A 315 26.77 19.29 23.85
C PHE A 315 25.59 20.21 23.54
N ASN A 316 25.25 21.12 24.45
CA ASN A 316 24.15 22.05 24.32
C ASN A 316 24.33 23.04 23.16
N LEU A 317 25.57 23.48 22.91
CA LEU A 317 25.88 24.37 21.80
C LEU A 317 25.99 23.64 20.45
N LEU A 318 26.57 22.43 20.46
CA LEU A 318 26.99 21.75 19.23
C LEU A 318 25.96 20.74 18.72
N ALA A 319 25.30 19.96 19.60
CA ALA A 319 24.38 18.92 19.18
C ALA A 319 23.16 19.46 18.40
N PRO A 320 22.50 20.57 18.82
CA PRO A 320 21.41 21.17 18.03
C PRO A 320 21.83 21.70 16.66
N ARG A 321 23.12 21.97 16.46
CA ARG A 321 23.70 22.49 15.22
C ARG A 321 24.28 21.38 14.32
N HIS A 322 24.39 20.16 14.83
CA HIS A 322 25.00 19.07 14.08
C HIS A 322 24.07 18.61 12.93
N PRO A 323 24.50 18.65 11.66
CA PRO A 323 23.62 18.38 10.50
C PRO A 323 22.91 17.02 10.56
N HIS A 324 23.66 15.96 10.91
CA HIS A 324 23.07 14.62 11.08
C HIS A 324 21.98 14.57 12.16
N ILE A 325 22.19 15.24 13.29
CA ILE A 325 21.20 15.32 14.38
C ILE A 325 19.99 16.14 13.93
N GLN A 326 20.21 17.27 13.24
CA GLN A 326 19.12 18.10 12.74
C GLN A 326 18.19 17.32 11.84
N GLU A 327 18.76 16.57 10.90
CA GLU A 327 17.99 15.73 9.98
C GLU A 327 17.19 14.65 10.72
N VAL A 328 17.82 13.96 11.66
CA VAL A 328 17.15 12.90 12.43
C VAL A 328 16.02 13.44 13.30
N ILE A 329 16.23 14.57 13.98
CA ILE A 329 15.21 15.19 14.83
C ILE A 329 14.05 15.72 13.98
N ARG A 330 14.31 16.37 12.84
CA ARG A 330 13.26 16.84 11.93
C ARG A 330 12.41 15.70 11.38
N ARG A 331 13.05 14.59 10.96
CA ARG A 331 12.35 13.37 10.53
C ARG A 331 11.50 12.76 11.64
N ARG A 332 12.05 12.68 12.86
CA ARG A 332 11.34 12.11 14.04
C ARG A 332 10.13 12.94 14.45
N ALA A 333 10.23 14.26 14.36
CA ALA A 333 9.17 15.19 14.74
C ALA A 333 8.11 15.39 13.64
N HIS A 334 8.33 14.89 12.41
CA HIS A 334 7.43 15.08 11.26
C HIS A 334 7.06 16.54 10.99
N ASN A 335 8.01 17.46 11.16
CA ASN A 335 7.80 18.92 11.10
C ASN A 335 6.77 19.47 12.12
N LEU A 336 6.53 18.76 13.21
CA LEU A 336 5.68 19.23 14.32
C LEU A 336 6.54 19.77 15.46
N CYS A 337 6.05 20.81 16.12
CA CYS A 337 6.65 21.28 17.36
C CYS A 337 6.34 20.30 18.49
N ASP A 338 7.38 19.76 19.14
CA ASP A 338 7.23 18.84 20.28
C ASP A 338 6.54 19.48 21.51
N LYS A 339 6.47 20.82 21.56
CA LYS A 339 5.83 21.59 22.64
C LYS A 339 4.35 21.89 22.39
N CYS A 340 3.98 22.44 21.23
CA CYS A 340 2.60 22.85 20.94
C CYS A 340 1.89 22.00 19.88
N VAL A 341 2.57 21.01 19.30
CA VAL A 341 2.03 20.05 18.31
C VAL A 341 1.56 20.72 17.01
N GLN A 342 1.90 21.98 16.78
CA GLN A 342 1.62 22.69 15.53
C GLN A 342 2.72 22.44 14.49
N ASN A 343 2.36 22.50 13.21
CA ASN A 343 3.31 22.43 12.10
C ASN A 343 4.30 23.59 12.20
N ILE A 344 5.59 23.24 12.19
CA ILE A 344 6.66 24.20 12.02
C ILE A 344 6.88 24.36 10.51
N VAL A 345 6.72 25.58 10.01
CA VAL A 345 7.08 25.91 8.62
C VAL A 345 8.57 25.58 8.46
N PRO A 346 8.94 24.71 7.51
CA PRO A 346 10.28 24.16 7.44
C PRO A 346 11.26 25.30 7.19
N GLU A 347 12.34 25.32 7.96
CA GLU A 347 13.53 26.19 7.84
C GLU A 347 13.56 27.45 8.72
N GLU A 348 12.66 28.42 8.61
CA GLU A 348 12.89 29.72 9.28
C GLU A 348 12.46 29.79 10.76
N ASN A 349 11.50 28.96 11.19
CA ASN A 349 10.88 29.07 12.51
C ASN A 349 11.07 27.85 13.41
N SER A 350 12.06 27.00 13.11
CA SER A 350 12.38 25.80 13.89
C SER A 350 13.71 25.95 14.62
N LYS A 351 13.80 25.50 15.87
CA LYS A 351 15.07 25.28 16.55
C LYS A 351 15.04 23.95 17.28
N ILE A 352 16.19 23.29 17.33
CA ILE A 352 16.37 22.12 18.19
C ILE A 352 16.87 22.61 19.53
N VAL A 353 16.28 22.11 20.61
CA VAL A 353 16.69 22.46 21.97
C VAL A 353 16.99 21.21 22.77
N VAL A 354 17.96 21.34 23.66
CA VAL A 354 18.27 20.31 24.66
C VAL A 354 17.26 20.39 25.79
N THR A 355 16.68 19.26 26.15
CA THR A 355 15.66 19.12 27.20
C THR A 355 16.21 18.50 28.49
N ASP A 356 17.37 17.86 28.43
CA ASP A 356 17.99 17.17 29.55
C ASP A 356 19.46 17.57 29.70
N HIS A 357 19.87 17.83 30.94
CA HIS A 357 21.16 18.46 31.26
C HIS A 357 22.20 17.45 31.77
N GLU A 358 21.81 16.19 31.97
CA GLU A 358 22.73 15.13 32.42
C GLU A 358 23.30 14.36 31.23
N HIS A 359 24.05 15.03 30.35
CA HIS A 359 24.69 14.38 29.19
C HIS A 359 26.21 14.45 29.19
N VAL A 360 26.82 13.29 28.93
CA VAL A 360 28.24 13.09 28.67
C VAL A 360 28.32 12.38 27.33
N CYS A 361 28.88 13.07 26.33
CA CYS A 361 29.13 12.46 25.03
C CYS A 361 30.30 11.49 25.17
N LYS A 362 30.05 10.20 24.99
CA LYS A 362 31.08 9.15 25.07
C LYS A 362 31.73 8.84 23.72
N ASN A 363 31.36 9.58 22.67
CA ASN A 363 31.95 9.39 21.35
C ASN A 363 33.20 10.26 21.20
N ASP A 364 34.35 9.61 21.09
CA ASP A 364 35.65 10.26 20.94
C ASP A 364 35.97 10.60 19.48
N ALA A 365 35.24 10.01 18.51
CA ALA A 365 35.40 10.31 17.10
C ALA A 365 34.90 11.73 16.78
N SER A 366 35.66 12.49 16.00
CA SER A 366 35.29 13.85 15.60
C SER A 366 35.42 14.06 14.10
N ILE A 367 34.46 14.79 13.53
CA ILE A 367 34.42 15.26 12.15
C ILE A 367 34.49 16.78 12.11
N ARG A 368 35.10 17.30 11.04
CA ARG A 368 35.21 18.73 10.81
C ARG A 368 34.05 19.18 9.93
N ILE A 369 33.15 19.99 10.48
CA ILE A 369 31.96 20.48 9.78
C ILE A 369 31.99 22.02 9.73
N VAL A 370 31.63 22.57 8.57
CA VAL A 370 31.34 24.02 8.43
C VAL A 370 29.87 24.22 8.77
N LEU A 371 29.59 24.97 9.84
CA LEU A 371 28.23 25.33 10.22
C LEU A 371 27.78 26.55 9.40
N GLU A 372 26.65 26.42 8.69
CA GLU A 372 26.14 27.46 7.78
C GLU A 372 25.71 28.75 8.51
N ASP A 373 25.34 28.66 9.79
CA ASP A 373 24.80 29.78 10.58
C ASP A 373 25.87 30.70 11.21
N SER A 374 27.16 30.46 10.97
CA SER A 374 28.23 31.27 11.55
C SER A 374 28.71 32.34 10.56
N PRO A 375 28.74 33.64 10.93
CA PRO A 375 29.19 34.72 10.04
C PRO A 375 30.67 34.56 9.62
N GLU A 376 31.45 33.87 10.44
CA GLU A 376 32.74 33.33 10.06
C GLU A 376 32.55 31.83 9.81
N GLN A 377 32.70 31.38 8.56
CA GLN A 377 32.63 29.96 8.15
C GLN A 377 33.84 29.17 8.70
N VAL A 378 34.09 29.25 10.00
CA VAL A 378 35.18 28.56 10.68
C VAL A 378 34.75 27.11 10.84
N PRO A 379 35.43 26.15 10.20
CA PRO A 379 35.12 24.74 10.38
C PRO A 379 35.35 24.35 11.85
N GLN A 380 34.32 23.79 12.47
CA GLN A 380 34.34 23.32 13.86
C GLN A 380 34.54 21.81 13.89
N ASN A 381 35.26 21.32 14.91
CA ASN A 381 35.34 19.89 15.19
C ASN A 381 34.12 19.49 16.03
N LEU A 382 33.27 18.64 15.46
CA LEU A 382 32.08 18.08 16.08
C LEU A 382 32.26 16.58 16.30
N PRO A 383 31.62 15.96 17.29
CA PRO A 383 31.60 14.50 17.40
C PRO A 383 30.98 13.86 16.15
N ASP A 384 31.53 12.75 15.66
CA ASP A 384 30.98 12.02 14.51
C ASP A 384 29.69 11.29 14.91
N CYS A 385 28.58 12.03 14.90
CA CYS A 385 27.30 11.49 15.31
C CYS A 385 26.74 10.46 14.32
N ALA A 386 27.19 10.47 13.05
CA ALA A 386 26.79 9.49 12.05
C ALA A 386 27.48 8.15 12.30
N GLN A 387 28.78 8.17 12.61
CA GLN A 387 29.51 6.98 13.03
C GLN A 387 28.96 6.42 14.35
N CYS A 388 28.70 7.29 15.34
CA CYS A 388 28.11 6.86 16.62
C CYS A 388 26.74 6.19 16.46
N HIS A 389 25.90 6.69 15.56
CA HIS A 389 24.61 6.05 15.24
C HIS A 389 24.78 4.62 14.70
N TYR A 390 25.85 4.36 13.95
CA TYR A 390 26.12 3.03 13.39
C TYR A 390 26.80 2.09 14.39
N GLU A 391 27.83 2.57 15.10
CA GLU A 391 28.68 1.74 15.98
C GLU A 391 28.11 1.58 17.39
N HIS A 392 27.40 2.59 17.90
CA HIS A 392 26.88 2.66 19.26
C HIS A 392 25.45 3.23 19.30
N PRO A 393 24.48 2.56 18.67
CA PRO A 393 23.11 3.07 18.53
C PRO A 393 22.46 3.37 19.89
N GLU A 394 22.78 2.62 20.95
CA GLU A 394 22.27 2.84 22.30
C GLU A 394 22.69 4.20 22.90
N TYR A 395 23.94 4.63 22.64
CA TYR A 395 24.43 5.93 23.10
C TYR A 395 23.86 7.05 22.24
N TYR A 396 23.80 6.83 20.93
CA TYR A 396 23.22 7.78 19.99
C TYR A 396 21.73 8.04 20.28
N GLU A 397 20.94 6.99 20.50
CA GLU A 397 19.52 7.10 20.87
C GLU A 397 19.35 7.86 22.19
N SER A 398 20.22 7.60 23.17
CA SER A 398 20.24 8.37 24.42
C SER A 398 20.51 9.86 24.16
N CYS A 399 21.48 10.22 23.31
CA CYS A 399 21.75 11.62 22.93
C CYS A 399 20.52 12.28 22.27
N VAL A 400 19.98 11.62 21.24
CA VAL A 400 18.88 12.12 20.41
C VAL A 400 17.57 12.23 21.20
N SER A 401 17.33 11.34 22.17
CA SER A 401 16.15 11.38 23.04
C SER A 401 16.05 12.67 23.87
N ARG A 402 17.18 13.36 24.08
CA ARG A 402 17.29 14.58 24.89
C ARG A 402 17.14 15.86 24.08
N LEU A 403 17.02 15.74 22.76
CA LEU A 403 16.83 16.86 21.85
C LEU A 403 15.37 16.89 21.40
N THR A 404 14.80 18.07 21.22
CA THR A 404 13.41 18.23 20.75
C THR A 404 13.31 19.37 19.74
N LEU A 405 12.36 19.26 18.81
CA LEU A 405 12.09 20.28 17.81
C LEU A 405 11.03 21.26 18.33
N VAL A 406 11.38 22.54 18.43
CA VAL A 406 10.47 23.59 18.92
C VAL A 406 10.47 24.81 18.00
N HIS A 407 9.48 25.69 18.16
CA HIS A 407 9.49 26.98 17.48
C HIS A 407 10.70 27.81 17.93
N SER A 408 11.36 28.52 17.00
CA SER A 408 12.48 29.42 17.29
C SER A 408 12.08 30.55 18.24
N GLY A 409 10.83 31.04 18.12
CA GLY A 409 10.19 32.02 19.02
C GLY A 409 9.34 31.42 20.15
N ASN A 410 8.43 32.23 20.70
CA ASN A 410 7.45 31.76 21.68
C ASN A 410 6.47 30.80 21.00
N CYS A 411 6.51 29.52 21.39
CA CYS A 411 5.40 28.63 21.09
C CYS A 411 4.12 29.27 21.64
N PRO A 412 3.03 29.36 20.85
CA PRO A 412 1.75 29.80 21.37
C PRO A 412 1.42 28.91 22.57
N ASP A 413 1.32 29.53 23.74
CA ASP A 413 1.12 28.84 25.00
C ASP A 413 -0.32 28.30 24.97
N VAL A 414 -0.47 27.05 24.53
CA VAL A 414 -1.78 26.43 24.25
C VAL A 414 -2.71 26.52 25.47
N HIS A 415 -2.14 26.52 26.68
CA HIS A 415 -2.87 26.71 27.93
C HIS A 415 -3.41 28.13 28.12
N LYS A 416 -2.65 29.18 27.79
CA LYS A 416 -3.13 30.57 27.95
C LYS A 416 -4.18 30.94 26.93
N ASN A 417 -4.08 30.40 25.71
CA ASN A 417 -5.10 30.63 24.69
C ASN A 417 -6.41 29.91 25.05
N ALA A 418 -6.34 28.68 25.55
CA ALA A 418 -7.54 27.96 26.00
C ALA A 418 -8.25 28.64 27.18
N GLU A 419 -7.51 29.18 28.15
CA GLU A 419 -8.08 29.96 29.26
C GLU A 419 -8.72 31.27 28.76
N ARG A 420 -8.07 31.97 27.83
CA ARG A 420 -8.60 33.20 27.24
C ARG A 420 -9.86 32.96 26.41
N ASP A 421 -9.88 31.89 25.62
CA ASP A 421 -11.02 31.53 24.79
C ASP A 421 -12.21 31.06 25.64
N ALA A 422 -11.95 30.34 26.74
CA ALA A 422 -12.98 29.96 27.72
C ALA A 422 -13.56 31.18 28.47
N GLU A 423 -12.74 32.19 28.75
CA GLU A 423 -13.20 33.44 29.39
C GLU A 423 -14.04 34.30 28.42
N LEU A 424 -13.66 34.37 27.14
CA LEU A 424 -14.45 35.03 26.10
C LEU A 424 -15.82 34.38 25.92
N ASP A 425 -15.88 33.04 25.86
CA ASP A 425 -17.13 32.29 25.73
C ASP A 425 -18.04 32.47 26.97
N ARG A 426 -17.44 32.60 28.16
CA ARG A 426 -18.18 32.92 29.40
C ARG A 426 -18.74 34.35 29.36
N GLN A 427 -18.00 35.33 28.84
CA GLN A 427 -18.47 36.70 28.70
C GLN A 427 -19.60 36.84 27.68
N GLU A 428 -19.52 36.14 26.54
CA GLU A 428 -20.61 36.12 25.54
C GLU A 428 -21.90 35.53 26.13
N LYS A 429 -21.81 34.39 26.84
CA LYS A 429 -22.98 33.79 27.52
C LYS A 429 -23.62 34.73 28.56
N LEU A 430 -22.80 35.45 29.33
CA LEU A 430 -23.31 36.44 30.29
C LEU A 430 -23.96 37.64 29.59
N ALA A 431 -23.42 38.07 28.46
CA ALA A 431 -24.01 39.15 27.65
C ALA A 431 -25.34 38.75 27.02
N GLU A 432 -25.48 37.50 26.55
CA GLU A 432 -26.74 36.96 26.02
C GLU A 432 -27.81 36.85 27.12
N LEU A 433 -27.44 36.32 28.30
CA LEU A 433 -28.34 36.27 29.45
C LEU A 433 -28.78 37.68 29.87
N GLY A 434 -27.87 38.65 29.89
CA GLY A 434 -28.19 40.05 30.22
C GLY A 434 -29.14 40.73 29.23
N ARG A 435 -29.16 40.31 27.95
CA ARG A 435 -30.13 40.81 26.95
C ARG A 435 -31.50 40.15 27.11
N SER A 436 -31.55 38.88 27.55
CA SER A 436 -32.79 38.14 27.80
C SER A 436 -33.62 38.70 28.97
N PHE A 437 -33.03 39.46 29.89
CA PHE A 437 -33.72 40.06 31.04
C PHE A 437 -34.19 41.51 30.80
N LYS A 438 -33.95 42.08 29.61
CA LYS A 438 -34.32 43.46 29.25
C LYS A 438 -35.46 43.58 28.22
N GLY A 439 -36.07 42.46 27.82
CA GLY A 439 -37.35 42.42 27.11
C GLY A 439 -38.41 41.88 28.03
#